data_AF-A0A5K0Z073-F1
#
_entry.id   AF-A0A5K0Z073-F1
#
_cell.length_a   1.000
_cell.length_b   1.000
_cell.length_c   1.000
_cell.angle_alpha   90.00
_cell.angle_beta   90.00
_cell.angle_gamma   90.00
#
_symmetry.space_group_name_H-M   'P 1'
#
loop_
_entity.id
_entity.type
_entity.pdbx_description
1 polymer ?
#
loop_
_entity_poly.entity_id
_entity_poly.type
_entity_poly.pdbx_seq_one_letter_code
_entity_poly.pdbx_strand_id
1 'polypeptide(L)' 'MIDKDLNKAVPLFWNAINSGDHVESALKDMVVVMKQLNRAEEGIEAIKSFRSLCSSESQDSLDNLLIDLYK' A
#
# COMPACT_ATOMS: atom_id res chain seq x y z
N MET A 1 -9.65 -18.62 -4.85
CA MET A 1 -8.28 -19.07 -4.54
C MET A 1 -7.32 -17.88 -4.39
N ILE A 2 -7.56 -16.78 -5.12
CA ILE A 2 -6.74 -15.55 -5.13
C ILE A 2 -6.70 -14.83 -3.75
N ASP A 3 -7.83 -14.70 -3.04
CA ASP A 3 -7.89 -13.96 -1.76
C ASP A 3 -6.95 -14.51 -0.67
N LYS A 4 -6.72 -15.84 -0.67
CA LYS A 4 -5.82 -16.48 0.30
C LYS A 4 -4.36 -16.11 0.07
N ASP A 5 -3.98 -15.86 -1.18
CA ASP A 5 -2.61 -15.46 -1.54
C ASP A 5 -2.40 -13.97 -1.28
N LEU A 6 -3.42 -13.15 -1.53
CA LEU A 6 -3.44 -11.72 -1.21
C LEU A 6 -3.28 -11.46 0.30
N ASN A 7 -3.98 -12.21 1.15
CA ASN A 7 -3.83 -12.09 2.61
C ASN A 7 -2.42 -12.44 3.11
N LYS A 8 -1.72 -13.35 2.42
CA LYS A 8 -0.32 -13.69 2.73
C LYS A 8 0.68 -12.68 2.21
N ALA A 9 0.33 -11.92 1.17
CA ALA A 9 1.18 -10.87 0.61
C ALA A 9 1.29 -9.65 1.55
N VAL A 10 0.20 -9.31 2.26
CA VAL A 10 0.18 -8.14 3.15
C VAL A 10 1.33 -8.13 4.18
N PRO A 11 1.59 -9.21 4.95
CA PRO A 11 2.75 -9.27 5.84
C PRO A 11 4.10 -9.09 5.15
N LEU A 12 4.25 -9.52 3.89
CA LEU A 12 5.51 -9.38 3.14
C LEU A 12 5.77 -7.91 2.81
N PHE A 13 4.74 -7.17 2.39
CA PHE A 13 4.87 -5.74 2.15
C PHE A 13 5.18 -4.96 3.43
N TRP A 14 4.54 -5.32 4.55
CA TRP A 14 4.86 -4.74 5.86
C TRP A 14 6.32 -4.95 6.25
N ASN A 15 6.85 -6.15 6.02
CA ASN A 15 8.26 -6.43 6.29
C ASN A 15 9.19 -5.59 5.43
N ALA A 16 8.91 -5.45 4.13
CA ALA A 16 9.69 -4.60 3.22
C ALA A 16 9.68 -3.14 3.70
N ILE A 17 8.49 -2.57 3.96
CA ILE A 17 8.32 -1.20 4.47
C ILE A 17 9.09 -0.98 5.77
N ASN A 18 8.93 -1.87 6.76
CA ASN A 18 9.57 -1.74 8.07
C ASN A 18 11.09 -1.93 8.01
N SER A 19 11.59 -2.68 7.02
CA SER A 19 13.03 -2.83 6.78
C SER A 19 13.65 -1.67 5.98
N GLY A 20 12.83 -0.74 5.48
CA GLY A 20 13.27 0.32 4.58
C GLY A 20 13.56 -0.17 3.15
N ASP A 21 13.23 -1.42 2.82
CA ASP A 21 13.48 -2.02 1.52
C ASP A 21 12.34 -1.68 0.55
N HIS A 22 12.68 -0.99 -0.53
CA HIS A 22 11.75 -0.60 -1.58
C HIS A 22 10.39 -0.07 -1.06
N VAL A 23 10.43 0.77 -0.01
CA VAL A 23 9.24 1.24 0.75
C VAL A 23 8.12 1.71 -0.16
N GLU A 24 8.46 2.49 -1.19
CA GLU A 24 7.50 3.01 -2.14
C GLU A 24 6.76 1.91 -2.92
N SER A 25 7.51 0.98 -3.54
CA SER A 25 6.94 -0.11 -4.32
C SER A 25 6.10 -1.03 -3.44
N ALA A 26 6.64 -1.38 -2.26
CA ALA A 26 5.94 -2.20 -1.28
C ALA A 26 4.62 -1.54 -0.81
N LEU A 27 4.63 -0.23 -0.55
CA LEU A 27 3.44 0.52 -0.16
C LEU A 27 2.38 0.55 -1.27
N LYS A 28 2.78 0.81 -2.51
CA LYS A 28 1.86 0.83 -3.66
C LYS A 28 1.20 -0.52 -3.90
N ASP A 29 1.99 -1.59 -3.92
CA ASP A 29 1.48 -2.94 -4.12
C ASP A 29 0.59 -3.38 -2.95
N MET A 30 0.97 -3.05 -1.72
CA MET A 30 0.15 -3.32 -0.54
C MET A 30 -1.22 -2.65 -0.64
N VAL A 31 -1.28 -1.39 -1.08
CA VAL A 31 -2.55 -0.66 -1.22
C VAL A 31 -3.49 -1.32 -2.23
N VAL A 32 -2.97 -1.76 -3.38
CA VAL A 32 -3.76 -2.50 -4.39
C VAL A 32 -4.34 -3.78 -3.78
N VAL A 33 -3.53 -4.52 -3.02
CA VAL A 33 -3.97 -5.74 -2.33
C VAL A 33 -5.00 -5.43 -1.24
N MET A 34 -4.81 -4.39 -0.44
CA MET A 34 -5.76 -3.97 0.59
C MET A 34 -7.13 -3.64 -0.01
N LYS A 35 -7.16 -2.95 -1.17
CA LYS A 35 -8.42 -2.69 -1.89
C LYS A 35 -9.12 -3.97 -2.31
N GLN A 36 -8.41 -4.91 -2.90
CA GLN A 36 -8.96 -6.21 -3.34
C GLN A 36 -9.52 -7.04 -2.17
N LEU A 37 -8.94 -6.87 -0.98
CA LEU A 37 -9.40 -7.52 0.25
C LEU A 37 -10.53 -6.77 0.97
N ASN A 38 -11.08 -5.69 0.38
CA ASN A 38 -12.05 -4.79 1.01
C ASN A 38 -11.53 -4.14 2.31
N ARG A 39 -10.23 -3.88 2.40
CA ARG A 39 -9.53 -3.25 3.54
C ARG A 39 -9.07 -1.83 3.18
N ALA A 40 -9.93 -1.05 2.53
CA ALA A 40 -9.58 0.27 2.00
C ALA A 40 -9.10 1.24 3.09
N GLU A 41 -9.70 1.21 4.27
CA GLU A 41 -9.30 2.06 5.42
C GLU A 41 -7.85 1.80 5.84
N GLU A 42 -7.42 0.54 5.88
CA GLU A 42 -6.05 0.18 6.22
C GLU A 42 -5.06 0.62 5.13
N GLY A 43 -5.46 0.54 3.85
CA GLY A 43 -4.69 1.08 2.74
C GLY A 43 -4.51 2.60 2.84
N ILE A 44 -5.57 3.34 3.20
CA ILE A 44 -5.53 4.79 3.39
C ILE A 44 -4.57 5.14 4.54
N GLU A 45 -4.67 4.42 5.67
CA GLU A 45 -3.83 4.69 6.83
C GLU A 45 -2.36 4.37 6.57
N ALA A 46 -2.08 3.30 5.82
CA ALA A 46 -0.72 2.99 5.37
C ALA A 46 -0.15 4.12 4.51
N ILE A 47 -0.91 4.64 3.53
CA ILE A 47 -0.43 5.76 2.72
C ILE A 47 -0.12 6.97 3.62
N LYS A 48 -1.02 7.36 4.52
CA LYS A 48 -0.79 8.50 5.43
C LYS A 48 0.47 8.32 6.28
N SER A 49 0.69 7.10 6.77
CA SER A 49 1.81 6.78 7.66
C SER A 49 3.17 6.80 6.94
N PHE A 50 3.24 6.31 5.71
CA PHE A 50 4.51 6.11 4.99
C PHE A 50 4.75 7.09 3.84
N ARG A 51 3.80 7.97 3.52
CA ARG A 51 3.92 8.95 2.43
C ARG A 51 5.19 9.79 2.50
N SER A 52 5.64 10.14 3.71
CA SER A 52 6.87 10.91 3.95
C SER A 52 8.16 10.15 3.62
N LEU A 53 8.11 8.82 3.54
CA LEU A 53 9.24 7.97 3.18
C LEU A 53 9.37 7.76 1.66
N CYS A 54 8.35 8.14 0.90
CA CYS A 54 8.34 8.03 -0.56
C CYS A 54 8.91 9.29 -1.21
N SER A 55 9.48 9.13 -2.41
CA SER A 55 10.03 10.27 -3.17
C SER A 55 8.95 11.28 -3.57
N SER A 56 9.35 12.49 -3.97
CA SER A 56 8.44 13.51 -4.49
C SER A 56 7.76 13.08 -5.80
N GLU A 57 8.47 12.33 -6.66
CA GLU A 57 7.94 11.84 -7.94
C GLU A 57 6.82 10.81 -7.74
N SER A 58 6.81 10.15 -6.58
CA SER A 58 5.84 9.12 -6.22
C SER A 58 4.54 9.70 -5.66
N GLN A 59 4.54 10.96 -5.25
CA GLN A 59 3.41 11.57 -4.52
C GLN A 59 2.14 11.58 -5.38
N ASP A 60 2.25 11.94 -6.67
CA ASP A 60 1.12 11.92 -7.61
C ASP A 60 0.49 10.53 -7.73
N SER A 61 1.33 9.49 -7.75
CA SER A 61 0.84 8.11 -7.81
C SER A 61 0.17 7.66 -6.51
N LEU A 62 0.64 8.13 -5.35
CA LEU A 62 -0.01 7.88 -4.05
C LEU A 62 -1.36 8.62 -3.94
N ASP A 63 -1.45 9.83 -4.47
CA ASP A 63 -2.70 10.60 -4.50
C ASP A 63 -3.76 9.93 -5.39
N ASN A 64 -3.34 9.41 -6.55
CA ASN A 64 -4.22 8.62 -7.41
C ASN A 64 -4.75 7.36 -6.70
N LEU A 65 -3.90 6.66 -5.94
CA LEU A 65 -4.31 5.51 -5.14
C LEU A 65 -5.28 5.91 -4.02
N LEU A 66 -5.03 7.02 -3.32
CA LEU A 66 -5.96 7.54 -2.30
C LEU A 66 -7.34 7.85 -2.91
N ILE A 67 -7.38 8.53 -4.06
CA ILE A 67 -8.63 8.81 -4.78
C ILE A 67 -9.36 7.50 -5.12
N ASP A 68 -8.62 6.47 -5.56
CA ASP A 68 -9.18 5.17 -5.91
C ASP A 68 -9.69 4.35 -4.71
N LEU A 69 -9.13 4.58 -3.50
CA LEU A 69 -9.60 3.96 -2.25
C LEU A 69 -10.86 4.62 -1.68
N TYR A 70 -11.08 5.90 -1.95
CA TYR A 70 -12.28 6.63 -1.50
C TYR A 70 -13.51 6.44 -2.41
N LYS A 71 -13.34 5.81 -3.57
CA LYS A 71 -14.43 5.44 -4.50
C LYS A 71 -15.06 4.12 -4.12
#